data_AF-A0A165X4B4-F1
#
_entry.id   AF-A0A165X4B4-F1
#
_cell.length_a   1.000
_cell.length_b   1.000
_cell.length_c   1.000
_cell.angle_alpha   90.00
_cell.angle_beta   90.00
_cell.angle_gamma   90.00
#
_symmetry.space_group_name_H-M   'P 1'
#
loop_
_entity.id
_entity.type
_entity.pdbx_description
1 polymer ?
#
loop_
_entity_poly.entity_id
_entity_poly.type
_entity_poly.pdbx_seq_one_letter_code
_entity_poly.pdbx_strand_id
1 'polypeptide(L)'
;MKLLTPCCGRLLGNSIQPYLKQRPYDIVSFTTNQLILAQSEEGNGDSAAKLDSVFALYFPEVEPLPYADVLDVLAQNSTSTLSKIRRCELGPAQGHQYDPHESENIETITKFSAALERLGRALVKTTTLCIPGDTLHYLAIELLTEQAPLSFFPELTILGVGAGNNGLTKYTEESAGMWWNGVEEALMRRVRAGKQVNSVVLEGKWCTREPWTHAWTRRVMQCHKLGLTKKAIDVRTLVGACHYCQLDLLGILSWL
;
A
#
# COMPACT_ATOMS: atom_id res chain seq x y z
N MET A 1 7.02 -4.76 -25.09
CA MET A 1 8.03 -5.40 -24.22
C MET A 1 7.40 -6.67 -23.64
N LYS A 2 7.68 -7.86 -24.22
CA LYS A 2 7.14 -9.15 -23.77
C LYS A 2 8.30 -9.99 -23.23
N LEU A 3 8.12 -10.69 -22.10
CA LEU A 3 8.97 -11.76 -21.50
C LEU A 3 9.46 -11.55 -20.05
N LEU A 4 8.77 -10.79 -19.18
CA LEU A 4 9.10 -10.81 -17.75
C LEU A 4 8.56 -12.06 -17.02
N THR A 5 7.36 -12.55 -17.37
CA THR A 5 6.65 -13.54 -16.57
C THR A 5 7.36 -14.90 -16.38
N PRO A 6 7.92 -15.56 -17.42
CA PRO A 6 8.61 -16.85 -17.24
C PRO A 6 9.92 -16.72 -16.48
N CYS A 7 10.62 -15.59 -16.64
CA CYS A 7 11.90 -15.31 -16.00
C CYS A 7 11.71 -14.94 -14.52
N CYS A 8 10.68 -14.13 -14.22
CA CYS A 8 10.28 -13.83 -12.84
C CYS A 8 9.90 -15.11 -12.08
N GLY A 9 9.09 -16.00 -12.68
CA GLY A 9 8.74 -17.28 -12.05
C GLY A 9 9.95 -18.15 -11.70
N ARG A 10 10.93 -18.27 -12.62
CA ARG A 10 12.16 -19.04 -12.36
C ARG A 10 13.08 -18.37 -11.33
N LEU A 11 13.26 -17.06 -11.40
CA LEU A 11 14.12 -16.32 -10.49
C LEU A 11 13.51 -16.28 -9.08
N LEU A 12 12.32 -15.67 -8.97
CA LEU A 12 11.60 -15.47 -7.72
C LEU A 12 11.07 -16.76 -7.13
N GLY A 13 10.70 -17.75 -7.95
CA GLY A 13 10.11 -18.99 -7.45
C GLY A 13 11.10 -20.10 -7.16
N ASN A 14 12.09 -20.33 -8.03
CA ASN A 14 12.98 -21.49 -7.88
C ASN A 14 14.36 -21.10 -7.38
N SER A 15 14.92 -20.01 -7.89
CA SER A 15 16.35 -19.71 -7.74
C SER A 15 16.65 -19.05 -6.39
N ILE A 16 15.85 -18.06 -5.99
CA ILE A 16 16.12 -17.28 -4.78
C ILE A 16 15.38 -17.78 -3.54
N GLN A 17 14.31 -18.58 -3.69
CA GLN A 17 13.50 -19.04 -2.55
C GLN A 17 14.30 -19.76 -1.46
N PRO A 18 15.25 -20.66 -1.77
CA PRO A 18 16.07 -21.30 -0.74
C PRO A 18 16.81 -20.26 0.12
N TYR A 19 17.31 -19.19 -0.51
CA TYR A 19 17.98 -18.09 0.20
C TYR A 19 16.99 -17.26 1.02
N LEU A 20 15.85 -16.88 0.43
CA LEU A 20 14.83 -16.09 1.12
C LEU A 20 14.29 -16.79 2.38
N LYS A 21 14.12 -18.11 2.32
CA LYS A 21 13.61 -18.92 3.45
C LYS A 21 14.55 -18.95 4.65
N GLN A 22 15.86 -18.83 4.43
CA GLN A 22 16.89 -18.88 5.47
C GLN A 22 17.05 -17.57 6.23
N ARG A 23 16.51 -16.47 5.67
CA ARG A 23 16.63 -15.14 6.27
C ARG A 23 15.36 -14.80 7.04
N PRO A 24 15.50 -14.08 8.18
CA PRO A 24 14.37 -13.72 9.04
C PRO A 24 13.72 -12.39 8.61
N TYR A 25 13.36 -12.26 7.33
CA TYR A 25 12.67 -11.05 6.87
C TYR A 25 11.30 -10.92 7.54
N ASP A 26 10.99 -9.73 8.03
CA ASP A 26 9.72 -9.36 8.66
C ASP A 26 9.08 -8.13 8.02
N ILE A 27 9.78 -7.46 7.10
CA ILE A 27 9.28 -6.34 6.30
C ILE A 27 9.34 -6.72 4.82
N VAL A 28 8.26 -6.47 4.09
CA VAL A 28 8.24 -6.44 2.63
C VAL A 28 7.80 -5.05 2.17
N SER A 29 8.52 -4.47 1.22
CA SER A 29 8.16 -3.20 0.62
C SER A 29 8.19 -3.37 -0.90
N PHE A 30 7.06 -3.12 -1.52
CA PHE A 30 6.90 -3.08 -2.96
C PHE A 30 6.95 -1.61 -3.35
N THR A 31 7.95 -1.24 -4.13
CA THR A 31 8.09 0.12 -4.65
C THR A 31 7.97 0.09 -6.17
N THR A 32 7.94 1.28 -6.75
CA THR A 32 7.82 1.51 -8.19
C THR A 32 8.76 0.67 -9.06
N ASN A 33 9.98 0.41 -8.59
CA ASN A 33 10.98 -0.33 -9.36
C ASN A 33 11.71 -1.40 -8.53
N GLN A 34 11.29 -1.65 -7.29
CA GLN A 34 11.99 -2.58 -6.41
C GLN A 34 11.03 -3.38 -5.54
N LEU A 35 11.35 -4.66 -5.37
CA LEU A 35 10.94 -5.46 -4.23
C LEU A 35 12.04 -5.38 -3.17
N ILE A 36 11.68 -5.00 -1.96
CA ILE A 36 12.58 -4.96 -0.82
C ILE A 36 12.06 -5.93 0.24
N LEU A 37 12.94 -6.81 0.73
CA LEU A 37 12.72 -7.61 1.92
C LEU A 37 13.73 -7.18 2.96
N ALA A 38 13.24 -6.81 4.14
CA ALA A 38 14.07 -6.32 5.21
C ALA A 38 13.79 -7.02 6.54
N GLN A 39 14.73 -6.90 7.47
CA GLN A 39 14.61 -7.35 8.84
C GLN A 39 14.70 -6.13 9.78
N SER A 40 13.72 -5.94 10.66
CA SER A 40 13.84 -4.98 11.78
C SER A 40 14.75 -5.55 12.88
N GLU A 41 15.53 -4.68 13.53
CA GLU A 41 16.44 -5.08 14.63
C GLU A 41 15.71 -5.87 15.74
N GLU A 42 14.46 -5.49 16.03
CA GLU A 42 13.62 -6.11 17.08
C GLU A 42 12.76 -7.28 16.56
N GLY A 43 12.74 -7.55 15.26
CA GLY A 43 11.93 -8.61 14.64
C GLY A 43 10.41 -8.39 14.73
N ASN A 44 9.98 -7.16 15.00
CA ASN A 44 8.58 -6.76 15.14
C ASN A 44 8.01 -6.10 13.87
N GLY A 45 8.83 -5.89 12.84
CA GLY A 45 8.46 -5.19 11.61
C GLY A 45 8.22 -3.68 11.77
N ASP A 46 8.58 -3.06 12.89
CA ASP A 46 8.49 -1.61 13.04
C ASP A 46 9.71 -0.93 12.38
N SER A 47 9.46 0.03 11.49
CA SER A 47 10.46 0.61 10.58
C SER A 47 11.08 1.92 11.11
N ALA A 48 10.86 2.24 12.38
CA ALA A 48 11.52 3.38 13.03
C ALA A 48 13.01 3.13 13.31
N ALA A 49 13.44 1.86 13.27
CA ALA A 49 14.82 1.43 13.54
C ALA A 49 15.61 1.13 12.25
N LYS A 50 16.93 0.97 12.42
CA LYS A 50 17.87 0.60 11.36
C LYS A 50 17.52 -0.80 10.82
N LEU A 51 17.74 -1.02 9.52
CA LEU A 51 17.48 -2.32 8.86
C LEU A 51 18.78 -3.11 8.76
N ASP A 52 18.80 -4.34 9.30
CA ASP A 52 20.02 -5.17 9.40
C ASP A 52 20.27 -6.03 8.16
N SER A 53 19.21 -6.68 7.66
CA SER A 53 19.27 -7.52 6.47
C SER A 53 18.39 -6.91 5.41
N VAL A 54 18.96 -6.56 4.25
CA VAL A 54 18.21 -6.04 3.10
C VAL A 54 18.47 -6.92 1.89
N PHE A 55 17.41 -7.47 1.32
CA PHE A 55 17.39 -8.01 -0.03
C PHE A 55 16.57 -7.06 -0.89
N ALA A 56 17.16 -6.56 -1.97
CA ALA A 56 16.48 -5.73 -2.94
C ALA A 56 16.58 -6.39 -4.33
N LEU A 57 15.44 -6.49 -5.00
CA LEU A 57 15.36 -6.89 -6.40
C LEU A 57 14.83 -5.72 -7.20
N TYR A 58 15.66 -5.24 -8.13
CA TYR A 58 15.32 -4.14 -9.02
C TYR A 58 14.67 -4.69 -10.29
N PHE A 59 13.57 -4.07 -10.69
CA PHE A 59 12.91 -4.30 -11.96
C PHE A 59 12.99 -3.03 -12.79
N PRO A 60 13.22 -3.10 -14.12
CA PRO A 60 13.07 -1.94 -15.00
C PRO A 60 11.64 -1.42 -14.91
N GLU A 61 11.44 -0.11 -15.03
CA GLU A 61 10.17 0.62 -14.81
C GLU A 61 8.95 -0.22 -15.18
N VAL A 62 8.18 -0.60 -14.16
CA VAL A 62 7.18 -1.65 -14.29
C VAL A 62 5.81 -1.01 -14.52
N GLU A 63 5.29 -1.15 -15.74
CA GLU A 63 3.88 -0.92 -16.03
C GLU A 63 2.98 -1.77 -15.08
N PRO A 64 1.72 -1.38 -14.81
CA PRO A 64 0.86 -2.08 -13.85
C PRO A 64 0.73 -3.59 -14.04
N LEU A 65 0.66 -4.06 -15.28
CA LEU A 65 0.52 -5.48 -15.61
C LEU A 65 1.74 -6.30 -15.15
N PRO A 66 2.99 -5.99 -15.57
CA PRO A 66 4.14 -6.71 -15.05
C PRO A 66 4.35 -6.52 -13.54
N TYR A 67 3.85 -5.43 -12.92
CA TYR A 67 3.88 -5.30 -11.46
C TYR A 67 2.93 -6.30 -10.80
N ALA A 68 1.71 -6.45 -11.33
CA ALA A 68 0.76 -7.47 -10.89
C ALA A 68 1.34 -8.89 -11.05
N ASP A 69 2.04 -9.18 -12.16
CA ASP A 69 2.72 -10.47 -12.36
C ASP A 69 3.78 -10.73 -11.28
N VAL A 70 4.55 -9.71 -10.88
CA VAL A 70 5.55 -9.83 -9.81
C VAL A 70 4.89 -10.13 -8.47
N LEU A 71 3.84 -9.39 -8.10
CA LEU A 71 3.07 -9.63 -6.88
C LEU A 71 2.53 -11.06 -6.83
N ASP A 72 1.96 -11.52 -7.95
CA ASP A 72 1.38 -12.85 -8.06
C ASP A 72 2.41 -13.97 -7.91
N VAL A 73 3.51 -13.88 -8.65
CA VAL A 73 4.60 -14.87 -8.57
C VAL A 73 5.16 -14.95 -7.15
N LEU A 74 5.30 -13.80 -6.46
CA LEU A 74 5.78 -13.79 -5.08
C LEU A 74 4.78 -14.44 -4.13
N ALA A 75 3.49 -14.11 -4.25
CA ALA A 75 2.44 -14.68 -3.42
C ALA A 75 2.38 -16.22 -3.55
N GLN A 76 2.52 -16.73 -4.79
CA GLN A 76 2.46 -18.16 -5.08
C GLN A 76 3.69 -18.93 -4.63
N ASN A 77 4.89 -18.36 -4.79
CA ASN A 77 6.13 -19.11 -4.61
C ASN A 77 6.86 -18.82 -3.29
N SER A 78 6.48 -17.74 -2.59
CA SER A 78 7.18 -17.25 -1.39
C SER A 78 6.36 -17.38 -0.11
N THR A 79 5.32 -18.21 -0.09
CA THR A 79 4.35 -18.27 1.04
C THR A 79 5.03 -18.50 2.40
N SER A 80 6.07 -19.34 2.48
CA SER A 80 6.81 -19.57 3.72
C SER A 80 7.59 -18.34 4.21
N THR A 81 8.02 -17.47 3.30
CA THR A 81 8.69 -16.21 3.62
C THR A 81 7.66 -15.16 3.99
N LEU A 82 6.61 -15.01 3.18
CA LEU A 82 5.51 -14.05 3.39
C LEU A 82 4.74 -14.31 4.68
N SER A 83 4.56 -15.56 5.09
CA SER A 83 3.92 -15.91 6.36
C SER A 83 4.67 -15.45 7.61
N LYS A 84 5.92 -14.96 7.48
CA LYS A 84 6.71 -14.37 8.58
C LYS A 84 6.65 -12.84 8.59
N ILE A 85 6.19 -12.23 7.50
CA ILE A 85 6.16 -10.78 7.33
C ILE A 85 5.14 -10.16 8.28
N ARG A 86 5.60 -9.14 9.01
CA ARG A 86 4.84 -8.33 9.96
C ARG A 86 4.43 -6.99 9.37
N ARG A 87 5.26 -6.40 8.50
CA ARG A 87 4.96 -5.14 7.82
C ARG A 87 5.00 -5.32 6.30
N CYS A 88 3.91 -4.91 5.65
CA CYS A 88 3.80 -4.86 4.21
C CYS A 88 3.60 -3.41 3.78
N GLU A 89 4.49 -2.92 2.94
CA GLU A 89 4.35 -1.62 2.29
C GLU A 89 4.06 -1.85 0.82
N LEU A 90 2.92 -1.34 0.39
CA LEU A 90 2.60 -1.24 -1.02
C LEU A 90 3.05 0.14 -1.49
N GLY A 91 3.56 0.23 -2.71
CA GLY A 91 4.09 1.47 -3.27
C GLY A 91 3.67 1.62 -4.73
N PRO A 92 3.66 2.85 -5.26
CA PRO A 92 3.05 3.15 -6.54
C PRO A 92 3.67 2.37 -7.70
N ALA A 93 2.83 1.83 -8.58
CA ALA A 93 3.28 1.45 -9.93
C ALA A 93 3.60 2.72 -10.73
N GLN A 94 4.71 2.74 -11.46
CA GLN A 94 5.14 3.95 -12.19
C GLN A 94 4.15 4.30 -13.29
N GLY A 95 3.92 5.60 -13.52
CA GLY A 95 3.15 6.08 -14.67
C GLY A 95 1.63 5.86 -14.60
N HIS A 96 1.13 5.18 -13.57
CA HIS A 96 -0.31 5.02 -13.36
C HIS A 96 -0.77 5.77 -12.12
N GLN A 97 -1.49 6.85 -12.39
CA GLN A 97 -2.35 7.53 -11.44
C GLN A 97 -3.78 7.25 -11.90
N TYR A 98 -4.33 6.09 -11.53
CA TYR A 98 -5.74 5.73 -11.68
C TYR A 98 -6.65 6.81 -11.07
N ASP A 99 -7.35 7.52 -11.93
CA ASP A 99 -8.54 8.24 -11.53
C ASP A 99 -9.71 7.23 -11.62
N PRO A 100 -10.52 7.00 -10.57
CA PRO A 100 -11.73 6.19 -10.68
C PRO A 100 -12.70 6.67 -11.78
N HIS A 101 -12.52 7.89 -12.30
CA HIS A 101 -13.24 8.42 -13.45
C HIS A 101 -12.55 8.18 -14.80
N GLU A 102 -11.26 7.81 -14.81
CA GLU A 102 -10.55 7.38 -16.01
C GLU A 102 -10.78 5.89 -16.25
N SER A 103 -11.11 5.53 -17.49
CA SER A 103 -11.38 4.14 -17.88
C SER A 103 -10.09 3.34 -17.93
N GLU A 104 -9.70 2.79 -16.78
CA GLU A 104 -8.58 1.87 -16.68
C GLU A 104 -8.93 0.52 -17.31
N ASN A 105 -7.91 -0.14 -17.89
CA ASN A 105 -8.12 -1.38 -18.62
C ASN A 105 -8.61 -2.48 -17.65
N ILE A 106 -9.80 -3.03 -17.91
CA ILE A 106 -10.44 -4.10 -17.11
C ILE A 106 -9.50 -5.28 -16.87
N GLU A 107 -8.67 -5.64 -17.85
CA GLU A 107 -7.69 -6.72 -17.71
C GLU A 107 -6.66 -6.41 -16.62
N THR A 108 -6.17 -5.16 -16.59
CA THR A 108 -5.22 -4.66 -15.59
C THR A 108 -5.82 -4.70 -14.20
N ILE A 109 -7.03 -4.15 -14.04
CA ILE A 109 -7.76 -4.15 -12.76
C ILE A 109 -7.94 -5.58 -12.25
N THR A 110 -8.41 -6.48 -13.13
CA THR A 110 -8.66 -7.88 -12.78
C THR A 110 -7.39 -8.60 -12.33
N LYS A 111 -6.29 -8.45 -13.08
CA LYS A 111 -5.01 -9.08 -12.75
C LYS A 111 -4.41 -8.52 -11.47
N PHE A 112 -4.43 -7.20 -11.30
CA PHE A 112 -3.88 -6.54 -10.12
C PHE A 112 -4.67 -6.89 -8.86
N SER A 113 -6.01 -6.88 -8.94
CA SER A 113 -6.89 -7.30 -7.84
C SER A 113 -6.64 -8.76 -7.44
N ALA A 114 -6.56 -9.68 -8.41
CA ALA A 114 -6.25 -11.08 -8.13
C ALA A 114 -4.87 -11.28 -7.49
N ALA A 115 -3.86 -10.50 -7.93
CA ALA A 115 -2.52 -10.55 -7.35
C ALA A 115 -2.50 -10.02 -5.90
N LEU A 116 -3.17 -8.90 -5.64
CA LEU A 116 -3.33 -8.35 -4.29
C LEU A 116 -4.07 -9.30 -3.36
N GLU A 117 -5.16 -9.91 -3.84
CA GLU A 117 -5.95 -10.88 -3.08
C GLU A 117 -5.09 -12.06 -2.61
N ARG A 118 -4.29 -12.64 -3.52
CA ARG A 118 -3.36 -13.73 -3.20
C ARG A 118 -2.26 -13.26 -2.25
N LEU A 119 -1.73 -12.06 -2.45
CA LEU A 119 -0.70 -11.49 -1.59
C LEU A 119 -1.22 -11.33 -0.15
N GLY A 120 -2.39 -10.74 0.04
CA GLY A 120 -2.98 -10.56 1.38
C GLY A 120 -3.42 -11.87 2.05
N ARG A 121 -3.68 -12.93 1.27
CA ARG A 121 -3.86 -14.30 1.78
C ARG A 121 -2.54 -14.95 2.20
N ALA A 122 -1.43 -14.63 1.54
CA ALA A 122 -0.11 -15.14 1.91
C ALA A 122 0.49 -14.44 3.14
N LEU A 123 0.15 -13.16 3.34
CA LEU A 123 0.63 -12.28 4.41
C LEU A 123 -0.15 -12.45 5.73
N VAL A 124 -0.33 -13.70 6.18
CA VAL A 124 -1.20 -14.05 7.32
C VAL A 124 -0.77 -13.45 8.66
N LYS A 125 0.52 -13.15 8.85
CA LYS A 125 1.06 -12.59 10.10
C LYS A 125 1.29 -11.08 10.06
N THR A 126 0.91 -10.44 8.96
CA THR A 126 1.12 -9.00 8.76
C THR A 126 0.20 -8.21 9.68
N THR A 127 0.83 -7.47 10.57
CA THR A 127 0.19 -6.60 11.56
C THR A 127 0.11 -5.16 11.07
N THR A 128 0.98 -4.76 10.16
CA THR A 128 1.06 -3.41 9.60
C THR A 128 0.96 -3.47 8.09
N LEU A 129 -0.06 -2.82 7.53
CA LEU A 129 -0.21 -2.66 6.08
C LEU A 129 -0.15 -1.16 5.77
N CYS A 130 0.83 -0.76 4.99
CA CYS A 130 1.00 0.60 4.53
C CYS A 130 0.53 0.67 3.08
N ILE A 131 -0.53 1.43 2.85
CA ILE A 131 -1.13 1.60 1.53
C ILE A 131 -0.80 3.02 1.09
N PRO A 132 -0.20 3.18 -0.10
CA PRO A 132 0.03 4.50 -0.63
C PRO A 132 -1.35 5.09 -0.91
N GLY A 133 -1.47 6.40 -0.74
CA GLY A 133 -2.69 7.09 -1.16
C GLY A 133 -2.80 7.19 -2.68
N ASP A 134 -2.20 6.27 -3.44
CA ASP A 134 -2.32 6.18 -4.88
C ASP A 134 -3.42 5.18 -5.28
N THR A 135 -3.44 4.87 -6.56
CA THR A 135 -4.65 4.75 -7.33
C THR A 135 -5.01 3.30 -7.64
N LEU A 136 -4.06 2.46 -8.05
CA LEU A 136 -4.27 1.01 -8.15
C LEU A 136 -4.32 0.34 -6.77
N HIS A 137 -3.69 0.94 -5.76
CA HIS A 137 -3.75 0.42 -4.40
C HIS A 137 -5.08 0.73 -3.69
N TYR A 138 -5.95 1.55 -4.30
CA TYR A 138 -7.36 1.59 -3.92
C TYR A 138 -8.02 0.20 -4.03
N LEU A 139 -7.59 -0.65 -4.98
CA LEU A 139 -8.06 -2.05 -5.06
C LEU A 139 -7.72 -2.85 -3.79
N ALA A 140 -6.64 -2.51 -3.08
CA ALA A 140 -6.34 -3.14 -1.79
C ALA A 140 -7.37 -2.73 -0.71
N ILE A 141 -7.86 -1.48 -0.77
CA ILE A 141 -8.96 -1.00 0.09
C ILE A 141 -10.27 -1.70 -0.27
N GLU A 142 -10.61 -1.81 -1.56
CA GLU A 142 -11.80 -2.57 -1.99
C GLU A 142 -11.73 -4.04 -1.54
N LEU A 143 -10.58 -4.69 -1.69
CA LEU A 143 -10.42 -6.05 -1.17
C LEU A 143 -10.57 -6.12 0.35
N LEU A 144 -10.16 -5.09 1.11
CA LEU A 144 -10.43 -5.01 2.55
C LEU A 144 -11.92 -4.83 2.87
N THR A 145 -12.70 -4.17 2.00
CA THR A 145 -14.15 -4.02 2.17
C THR A 145 -14.93 -5.24 1.71
N GLU A 146 -14.44 -6.02 0.73
CA GLU A 146 -15.12 -7.16 0.11
C GLU A 146 -14.78 -8.51 0.76
N GLN A 147 -13.52 -8.72 1.13
CA GLN A 147 -13.05 -10.01 1.64
C GLN A 147 -13.36 -10.19 3.13
N ALA A 148 -13.50 -11.45 3.56
CA ALA A 148 -13.66 -11.75 4.98
C ALA A 148 -12.39 -11.34 5.76
N PRO A 149 -12.50 -10.60 6.88
CA PRO A 149 -11.33 -10.17 7.64
C PRO A 149 -10.38 -11.29 8.07
N LEU A 150 -10.90 -12.50 8.29
CA LEU A 150 -10.10 -13.69 8.64
C LEU A 150 -9.33 -14.30 7.47
N SER A 151 -9.69 -13.94 6.23
CA SER A 151 -9.12 -14.50 5.01
C SER A 151 -8.17 -13.54 4.30
N PHE A 152 -8.17 -12.25 4.65
CA PHE A 152 -7.37 -11.22 3.98
C PHE A 152 -6.72 -10.28 5.02
N PHE A 153 -5.39 -10.38 5.16
CA PHE A 153 -4.61 -9.74 6.23
C PHE A 153 -5.20 -10.00 7.64
N PRO A 154 -5.34 -11.26 8.11
CA PRO A 154 -6.09 -11.59 9.31
C PRO A 154 -5.59 -10.97 10.63
N GLU A 155 -4.28 -10.69 10.71
CA GLU A 155 -3.63 -10.14 11.91
C GLU A 155 -3.40 -8.62 11.81
N LEU A 156 -4.01 -7.94 10.84
CA LEU A 156 -3.87 -6.50 10.66
C LEU A 156 -4.33 -5.72 11.89
N THR A 157 -3.42 -4.93 12.46
CA THR A 157 -3.68 -4.04 13.61
C THR A 157 -3.31 -2.59 13.34
N ILE A 158 -2.48 -2.32 12.34
CA ILE A 158 -2.06 -0.98 11.94
C ILE A 158 -2.31 -0.81 10.44
N LEU A 159 -3.09 0.19 10.08
CA LEU A 159 -3.28 0.61 8.69
C LEU A 159 -2.56 1.95 8.48
N GLY A 160 -1.43 1.89 7.76
CA GLY A 160 -0.68 3.05 7.30
C GLY A 160 -1.29 3.60 6.01
N VAL A 161 -1.46 4.92 5.95
CA VAL A 161 -2.10 5.62 4.85
C VAL A 161 -1.19 6.74 4.37
N GLY A 162 -0.86 6.72 3.07
CA GLY A 162 -0.06 7.77 2.43
C GLY A 162 1.44 7.48 2.36
N ALA A 163 1.87 6.24 2.67
CA ALA A 163 3.26 5.82 2.54
C ALA A 163 3.79 6.01 1.11
N GLY A 164 5.03 6.46 0.97
CA GLY A 164 5.72 6.54 -0.33
C GLY A 164 5.31 7.70 -1.26
N ASN A 165 4.33 8.53 -0.91
CA ASN A 165 3.85 9.59 -1.80
C ASN A 165 4.65 10.89 -1.68
N ASN A 166 5.16 11.39 -2.81
CA ASN A 166 5.73 12.74 -2.97
C ASN A 166 4.65 13.77 -3.38
N GLY A 167 3.49 13.73 -2.71
CA GLY A 167 2.31 14.51 -3.06
C GLY A 167 1.25 13.71 -3.82
N LEU A 168 -0.01 13.98 -3.52
CA LEU A 168 -1.19 13.32 -4.09
C LEU A 168 -1.62 14.08 -5.34
N THR A 169 -0.73 14.19 -6.33
CA THR A 169 -0.77 15.26 -7.35
C THR A 169 -1.96 15.25 -8.33
N LYS A 170 -2.89 14.29 -8.24
CA LYS A 170 -4.04 14.19 -9.14
C LYS A 170 -5.39 13.91 -8.47
N TYR A 171 -5.46 13.86 -7.13
CA TYR A 171 -6.74 13.58 -6.51
C TYR A 171 -7.67 14.79 -6.60
N THR A 172 -8.90 14.56 -7.07
CA THR A 172 -10.00 15.49 -6.79
C THR A 172 -10.41 15.30 -5.33
N GLU A 173 -11.10 16.28 -4.76
CA GLU A 173 -11.69 16.15 -3.41
C GLU A 173 -12.65 14.95 -3.34
N GLU A 174 -13.38 14.70 -4.43
CA GLU A 174 -14.28 13.55 -4.57
C GLU A 174 -13.52 12.23 -4.54
N SER A 175 -12.47 12.05 -5.36
CA SER A 175 -11.67 10.83 -5.40
C SER A 175 -10.96 10.56 -4.07
N ALA A 176 -10.45 11.60 -3.40
CA ALA A 176 -9.89 11.48 -2.06
C ALA A 176 -10.95 11.11 -1.01
N GLY A 177 -12.19 11.59 -1.19
CA GLY A 177 -13.34 11.24 -0.36
C GLY A 177 -13.78 9.79 -0.54
N MET A 178 -13.87 9.30 -1.79
CA MET A 178 -14.21 7.91 -2.11
C MET A 178 -13.17 6.94 -1.54
N TRP A 179 -11.88 7.24 -1.72
CA TRP A 179 -10.80 6.43 -1.15
C TRP A 179 -10.97 6.27 0.35
N TRP A 180 -11.25 7.36 1.06
CA TRP A 180 -11.45 7.33 2.49
C TRP A 180 -12.73 6.57 2.90
N ASN A 181 -13.83 6.72 2.14
CA ASN A 181 -15.06 5.98 2.42
C ASN A 181 -14.80 4.46 2.39
N GLY A 182 -13.96 3.99 1.46
CA GLY A 182 -13.51 2.60 1.43
C GLY A 182 -12.73 2.19 2.68
N VAL A 183 -11.81 3.03 3.15
CA VAL A 183 -11.09 2.79 4.42
C VAL A 183 -12.06 2.68 5.59
N GLU A 184 -13.00 3.62 5.70
CA GLU A 184 -13.96 3.63 6.80
C GLU A 184 -14.83 2.36 6.80
N GLU A 185 -15.35 1.95 5.64
CA GLU A 185 -16.15 0.72 5.50
C GLU A 185 -15.31 -0.52 5.85
N ALA A 186 -14.05 -0.60 5.40
CA ALA A 186 -13.14 -1.69 5.75
C ALA A 186 -12.95 -1.79 7.26
N LEU A 187 -12.75 -0.65 7.95
CA LEU A 187 -12.64 -0.61 9.40
C LEU A 187 -13.93 -1.05 10.09
N MET A 188 -15.10 -0.56 9.64
CA MET A 188 -16.40 -0.97 10.18
C MET A 188 -16.61 -2.48 10.06
N ARG A 189 -16.31 -3.06 8.90
CA ARG A 189 -16.43 -4.51 8.66
C ARG A 189 -15.53 -5.31 9.59
N ARG A 190 -14.29 -4.86 9.80
CA ARG A 190 -13.34 -5.50 10.71
C ARG A 190 -13.77 -5.42 12.17
N VAL A 191 -14.34 -4.29 12.61
CA VAL A 191 -14.95 -4.15 13.94
C VAL A 191 -16.10 -5.14 14.12
N ARG A 192 -17.02 -5.22 13.17
CA ARG A 192 -18.16 -6.18 13.19
C ARG A 192 -17.68 -7.64 13.27
N ALA A 193 -16.53 -7.95 12.66
CA ALA A 193 -15.92 -9.28 12.69
C ALA A 193 -15.03 -9.55 13.93
N GLY A 194 -14.97 -8.63 14.91
CA GLY A 194 -14.11 -8.78 16.10
C GLY A 194 -12.61 -8.71 15.82
N LYS A 195 -12.22 -8.19 14.65
CA LYS A 195 -10.83 -8.05 14.18
C LYS A 195 -10.46 -6.58 13.97
N GLN A 196 -10.81 -5.75 14.95
CA GLN A 196 -10.60 -4.30 14.93
C GLN A 196 -9.13 -3.93 14.66
N VAL A 197 -8.92 -2.98 13.75
CA VAL A 197 -7.61 -2.33 13.55
C VAL A 197 -7.36 -1.39 14.73
N ASN A 198 -6.24 -1.57 15.44
CA ASN A 198 -5.89 -0.76 16.60
C ASN A 198 -5.54 0.67 16.21
N SER A 199 -4.86 0.89 15.09
CA SER A 199 -4.35 2.21 14.73
C SER A 199 -4.46 2.47 13.24
N VAL A 200 -4.93 3.67 12.89
CA VAL A 200 -4.72 4.23 11.56
C VAL A 200 -3.65 5.29 11.67
N VAL A 201 -2.64 5.19 10.81
CA VAL A 201 -1.47 6.05 10.79
C VAL A 201 -1.46 6.82 9.48
N LEU A 202 -1.54 8.14 9.54
CA LEU A 202 -1.23 8.99 8.40
C LEU A 202 0.30 9.13 8.34
N GLU A 203 0.90 8.73 7.23
CA GLU A 203 2.35 8.76 7.04
C GLU A 203 2.71 9.25 5.63
N GLY A 204 4.00 9.48 5.39
CA GLY A 204 4.54 10.00 4.13
C GLY A 204 4.69 11.52 4.09
N LYS A 205 4.94 12.06 2.88
CA LYS A 205 5.15 13.50 2.65
C LYS A 205 3.92 14.11 1.98
N TRP A 206 3.35 15.11 2.63
CA TRP A 206 2.07 15.68 2.22
C TRP A 206 2.15 17.19 2.04
N CYS A 207 1.48 17.69 1.02
CA CYS A 207 1.48 19.11 0.74
C CYS A 207 0.47 19.84 1.64
N THR A 208 0.88 20.94 2.28
CA THR A 208 -0.03 21.71 3.15
C THR A 208 -1.16 22.41 2.39
N ARG A 209 -0.99 22.63 1.08
CA ARG A 209 -1.99 23.28 0.21
C ARG A 209 -3.05 22.33 -0.33
N GLU A 210 -2.83 21.03 -0.22
CA GLU A 210 -3.76 20.03 -0.72
C GLU A 210 -5.00 19.95 0.21
N PRO A 211 -6.24 20.12 -0.30
CA PRO A 211 -7.45 20.11 0.53
C PRO A 211 -7.64 18.83 1.36
N TRP A 212 -7.20 17.69 0.83
CA TRP A 212 -7.31 16.39 1.50
C TRP A 212 -6.34 16.23 2.68
N THR A 213 -5.26 17.00 2.76
CA THR A 213 -4.32 16.94 3.91
C THR A 213 -5.06 17.14 5.22
N HIS A 214 -5.87 18.20 5.31
CA HIS A 214 -6.68 18.44 6.49
C HIS A 214 -7.92 17.54 6.57
N ALA A 215 -8.53 17.21 5.43
CA ALA A 215 -9.72 16.36 5.42
C ALA A 215 -9.43 14.95 5.97
N TRP A 216 -8.36 14.28 5.52
CA TRP A 216 -8.02 12.94 6.00
C TRP A 216 -7.63 12.95 7.48
N THR A 217 -7.00 14.03 7.98
CA THR A 217 -6.78 14.21 9.42
C THR A 217 -8.09 14.18 10.20
N ARG A 218 -9.08 14.97 9.77
CA ARG A 218 -10.40 15.01 10.41
C ARG A 218 -11.08 13.65 10.36
N ARG A 219 -11.01 12.97 9.21
CA ARG A 219 -11.65 11.69 9.02
C ARG A 219 -10.99 10.56 9.83
N VAL A 220 -9.66 10.53 9.96
CA VAL A 220 -8.95 9.62 10.89
C VAL A 220 -9.42 9.82 12.33
N MET A 221 -9.49 11.07 12.77
CA MET A 221 -9.97 11.40 14.12
C MET A 221 -11.44 11.00 14.32
N GLN A 222 -12.26 11.12 13.28
CA GLN A 222 -13.64 10.67 13.29
C GLN A 222 -13.74 9.14 13.42
N CYS A 223 -12.95 8.36 12.67
CA CYS A 223 -12.90 6.90 12.83
C CYS A 223 -12.54 6.48 14.26
N HIS A 224 -11.57 7.18 14.88
CA HIS A 224 -11.24 6.96 16.29
C HIS A 224 -12.41 7.29 17.22
N LYS A 225 -13.06 8.45 17.04
CA LYS A 225 -14.22 8.87 17.85
C LYS A 225 -15.40 7.90 17.73
N LEU A 226 -15.61 7.32 16.57
CA LEU A 226 -16.64 6.30 16.30
C LEU A 226 -16.27 4.91 16.83
N GLY A 227 -15.08 4.75 17.43
CA GLY A 227 -14.62 3.47 17.95
C GLY A 227 -14.21 2.48 16.85
N LEU A 228 -13.99 2.94 15.62
CA LEU A 228 -13.51 2.09 14.53
C LEU A 228 -12.04 1.71 14.73
N THR A 229 -11.27 2.59 15.38
CA THR A 229 -9.88 2.35 15.76
C THR A 229 -9.62 2.80 17.19
N LYS A 230 -8.62 2.22 17.84
CA LYS A 230 -8.21 2.62 19.20
C LYS A 230 -7.34 3.89 19.19
N LYS A 231 -6.60 4.11 18.11
CA LYS A 231 -5.71 5.27 17.95
C LYS A 231 -5.81 5.86 16.54
N ALA A 232 -5.66 7.16 16.49
CA ALA A 232 -5.46 7.99 15.32
C ALA A 232 -4.06 8.59 15.45
N ILE A 233 -3.15 8.25 14.54
CA ILE A 233 -1.76 8.70 14.59
C ILE A 233 -1.46 9.49 13.31
N ASP A 234 -0.79 10.63 13.46
CA ASP A 234 -0.34 11.45 12.34
C ASP A 234 1.16 11.67 12.47
N VAL A 235 1.93 11.02 11.59
CA VAL A 235 3.39 11.15 11.49
C VAL A 235 3.80 11.71 10.13
N ARG A 236 2.87 12.35 9.41
CA ARG A 236 3.17 12.94 8.11
C ARG A 236 4.21 14.03 8.24
N THR A 237 5.11 14.08 7.26
CA THR A 237 5.95 15.25 7.05
C THR A 237 5.21 16.22 6.14
N LEU A 238 4.82 17.37 6.68
CA LEU A 238 4.15 18.41 5.90
C LEU A 238 5.18 19.23 5.13
N VAL A 239 5.01 19.33 3.81
CA VAL A 239 5.91 20.08 2.91
C VAL A 239 5.17 21.24 2.25
N GLY A 240 5.86 22.35 2.05
CA GLY A 240 5.33 23.56 1.39
C GLY A 240 5.47 23.57 -0.13
N ALA A 241 6.03 22.51 -0.72
CA ALA A 241 6.25 22.39 -2.15
C ALA A 241 5.72 21.04 -2.66
N CYS A 242 4.77 21.11 -3.58
CA CYS A 242 4.26 19.98 -4.35
C CYS A 242 3.92 20.47 -5.77
N HIS A 243 3.48 19.57 -6.64
CA HIS A 243 3.06 19.94 -7.99
C HIS A 243 1.95 21.01 -7.99
N TYR A 244 0.99 20.95 -7.05
CA TYR A 244 0.00 22.03 -6.87
C TYR A 244 0.64 23.37 -6.52
N CYS A 245 1.63 23.41 -5.63
CA CYS A 245 2.38 24.64 -5.35
C CYS A 245 3.10 25.18 -6.60
N GLN A 246 3.57 24.30 -7.50
CA GLN A 246 4.20 24.69 -8.74
C GLN A 246 3.19 25.24 -9.76
N LEU A 247 1.99 24.64 -9.84
CA LEU A 247 0.90 25.10 -10.71
C LEU A 247 0.32 26.45 -10.25
N ASP A 248 0.18 26.66 -8.94
CA ASP A 248 -0.16 27.96 -8.33
C ASP A 248 0.87 29.04 -8.68
N LEU A 249 2.17 28.72 -8.56
CA LEU A 249 3.26 29.65 -8.86
C LEU A 249 3.32 30.06 -10.35
N LEU A 250 2.79 29.21 -11.24
CA LEU A 250 2.68 29.50 -12.67
C LEU A 250 1.43 30.29 -13.04
N GLY A 251 0.56 30.66 -12.08
CA GLY A 251 -0.64 31.46 -12.33
C GLY A 251 -1.73 30.74 -13.13
N ILE A 252 -1.67 29.41 -13.21
CA ILE A 252 -2.57 28.60 -14.07
C ILE A 252 -3.95 28.39 -13.42
N LEU A 253 -4.12 28.67 -12.12
CA LEU A 253 -5.43 28.61 -11.46
C LEU A 253 -6.11 29.99 -11.41
N SER A 254 -6.33 30.62 -12.57
CA SER A 254 -7.26 31.75 -12.65
C SER A 254 -8.69 31.35 -13.00
N TRP A 255 -8.98 30.16 -13.54
CA TRP A 255 -10.36 29.75 -13.88
C TRP A 255 -10.51 28.22 -14.00
N LEU A 256 -10.86 27.54 -12.91
CA LEU A 256 -11.66 26.30 -12.83
C LEU A 256 -12.32 26.27 -11.44
#